data_AF-A0A8S0FWS2-F1
#
_entry.id   AF-A0A8S0FWS2-F1
#
_cell.length_a   1.000
_cell.length_b   1.000
_cell.length_c   1.000
_cell.angle_alpha   90.00
_cell.angle_beta   90.00
_cell.angle_gamma   90.00
#
_symmetry.space_group_name_H-M   'P 1'
#
loop_
_entity.id
_entity.type
_entity.pdbx_description
1 polymer ?
#
loop_
_entity_poly.entity_id
_entity_poly.type
_entity_poly.pdbx_seq_one_letter_code
_entity_poly.pdbx_strand_id
1 'polypeptide(L)'
;MDHAIYTAMGAASQTLNQQAVTASNLANASTPGFRAQLNALRAVPVEGLSLPTRTLVTASTPGADMTPGKMDYTSRPLDVALQQDGWLVVQTADGSEGYTRNGSIQVDPTGQLTIQGHPVVGEAGPIAVPEGAEITIAADGTISALNPGDPANTVAPVGRRPEAGESHGQRSPAR
;
A
#
# COMPACT_ATOMS: atom_id res chain seq x y z
N MET A 1 7.47 37.93 -22.41
CA MET A 1 6.08 37.62 -22.02
C MET A 1 5.87 36.12 -21.79
N ASP A 2 6.75 35.25 -22.29
CA ASP A 2 6.57 33.80 -22.31
C ASP A 2 6.63 33.12 -20.93
N HIS A 3 7.36 33.70 -19.98
CA HIS A 3 7.56 33.10 -18.64
C HIS A 3 6.30 32.99 -17.78
N ALA A 4 5.35 33.93 -17.95
CA ALA A 4 4.06 33.88 -17.25
C ALA A 4 3.21 32.70 -17.76
N ILE A 5 3.32 32.39 -19.05
CA ILE A 5 2.63 31.27 -19.69
C ILE A 5 3.17 29.95 -19.13
N TYR A 6 4.48 29.77 -19.01
CA TYR A 6 5.06 28.55 -18.42
C TYR A 6 4.66 28.35 -16.95
N THR A 7 4.60 29.44 -16.18
CA THR A 7 4.16 29.37 -14.77
C THR A 7 2.68 29.00 -14.68
N ALA A 8 1.84 29.61 -15.51
CA ALA A 8 0.42 29.29 -15.59
C ALA A 8 0.19 27.84 -16.08
N MET A 9 0.95 27.37 -17.07
CA MET A 9 0.89 25.98 -17.55
C MET A 9 1.31 24.99 -16.47
N GLY A 10 2.37 25.28 -15.69
CA GLY A 10 2.79 24.43 -14.57
C GLY A 10 1.72 24.34 -13.48
N ALA A 11 1.10 25.47 -13.13
CA ALA A 11 -0.01 25.50 -12.17
C ALA A 11 -1.25 24.73 -12.69
N ALA A 12 -1.59 24.89 -13.98
CA ALA A 12 -2.69 24.18 -14.60
C ALA A 12 -2.45 22.67 -14.64
N SER A 13 -1.25 22.23 -15.04
CA SER A 13 -0.86 20.82 -15.03
C SER A 13 -0.96 20.22 -13.62
N GLN A 14 -0.50 20.95 -12.60
CA GLN A 14 -0.58 20.45 -11.23
C GLN A 14 -2.02 20.43 -10.68
N THR A 15 -2.88 21.34 -11.14
CA THR A 15 -4.32 21.31 -10.83
C THR A 15 -4.99 20.09 -11.43
N LEU A 16 -4.65 19.72 -12.67
CA LEU A 16 -5.15 18.50 -13.30
C LEU A 16 -4.67 17.25 -12.55
N ASN A 17 -3.41 17.22 -12.10
CA ASN A 17 -2.89 16.13 -11.27
C ASN A 17 -3.65 16.03 -9.93
N GLN A 18 -3.92 17.15 -9.27
CA GLN A 18 -4.73 17.17 -8.03
C GLN A 18 -6.14 16.61 -8.26
N GLN A 19 -6.78 16.97 -9.38
CA GLN A 19 -8.09 16.46 -9.74
C GLN A 19 -8.05 14.94 -9.97
N ALA A 20 -7.04 14.44 -10.68
CA ALA A 20 -6.86 13.01 -10.91
C ALA A 20 -6.68 12.23 -9.60
N VAL A 21 -5.85 12.74 -8.67
CA VAL A 21 -5.67 12.14 -7.35
C VAL A 21 -6.98 12.13 -6.56
N THR A 22 -7.71 13.24 -6.57
CA THR A 22 -9.00 13.35 -5.85
C THR A 22 -10.04 12.38 -6.43
N ALA A 23 -10.11 12.27 -7.75
CA ALA A 23 -11.00 11.32 -8.42
C ALA A 23 -10.64 9.86 -8.09
N SER A 24 -9.35 9.53 -8.07
CA SER A 24 -8.87 8.20 -7.66
C SER A 24 -9.22 7.87 -6.22
N ASN A 25 -9.01 8.82 -5.29
CA ASN A 25 -9.37 8.65 -3.89
C ASN A 25 -10.88 8.45 -3.70
N LEU A 26 -11.71 9.20 -4.45
CA LEU A 26 -13.16 9.07 -4.39
C LEU A 26 -13.63 7.73 -4.95
N ALA A 27 -13.06 7.29 -6.09
CA ALA A 27 -13.39 6.01 -6.71
C ALA A 27 -13.06 4.81 -5.82
N ASN A 28 -12.03 4.94 -4.98
CA ASN A 28 -11.58 3.88 -4.07
C ASN A 28 -12.00 4.09 -2.61
N ALA A 29 -12.89 5.06 -2.33
CA ALA A 29 -13.31 5.39 -0.97
C ALA A 29 -13.98 4.21 -0.24
N SER A 30 -14.59 3.28 -0.98
CA SER A 30 -15.22 2.06 -0.45
C SER A 30 -14.35 0.80 -0.59
N THR A 31 -13.13 0.92 -1.12
CA THR A 31 -12.23 -0.23 -1.31
C THR A 31 -11.55 -0.57 0.01
N PRO A 32 -11.77 -1.78 0.59
CA PRO A 32 -11.13 -2.17 1.84
C PRO A 32 -9.60 -2.12 1.74
N GLY A 33 -8.94 -1.51 2.73
CA GLY A 33 -7.49 -1.39 2.79
C GLY A 33 -6.88 -0.31 1.87
N PHE A 34 -7.69 0.42 1.08
CA PHE A 34 -7.19 1.53 0.28
C PHE A 34 -6.69 2.68 1.16
N ARG A 35 -5.55 3.28 0.77
CA ARG A 35 -4.96 4.44 1.44
C ARG A 35 -5.05 5.65 0.52
N ALA A 36 -5.65 6.73 1.03
CA ALA A 36 -5.80 7.96 0.25
C ALA A 36 -4.43 8.51 -0.15
N GLN A 37 -4.28 8.82 -1.42
CA GLN A 37 -3.08 9.47 -1.91
C GLN A 37 -3.08 10.93 -1.49
N LEU A 38 -1.98 11.36 -0.88
CA LEU A 38 -1.72 12.75 -0.49
C LEU A 38 -0.95 13.43 -1.61
N ASN A 39 -1.50 14.54 -2.11
CA ASN A 39 -0.80 15.43 -3.03
C ASN A 39 -0.32 16.66 -2.25
N ALA A 40 0.97 16.96 -2.34
CA ALA A 40 1.57 18.11 -1.71
C ALA A 40 2.31 18.93 -2.76
N LEU A 41 2.09 20.24 -2.74
CA LEU A 41 2.68 21.18 -3.69
C LEU A 41 3.66 22.06 -2.94
N ARG A 42 4.81 22.35 -3.55
CA ARG A 42 5.70 23.38 -3.03
C ARG A 42 6.14 24.34 -4.12
N ALA A 43 6.42 25.55 -3.67
CA ALA A 43 6.97 26.61 -4.49
C ALA A 43 8.51 26.49 -4.50
N VAL A 44 9.09 26.30 -5.68
CA VAL A 44 10.55 26.18 -5.87
C VAL A 44 11.05 27.43 -6.61
N PRO A 45 11.94 28.24 -6.00
CA PRO A 45 12.54 29.39 -6.67
C PRO A 45 13.32 28.94 -7.91
N VAL A 46 13.22 29.70 -9.00
CA VAL A 46 14.07 29.47 -10.18
C VAL A 46 15.37 30.23 -9.98
N GLU A 47 16.48 29.50 -9.89
CA GLU A 47 17.82 30.09 -9.76
C GLU A 47 18.33 30.60 -11.12
N GLY A 48 19.03 31.74 -11.10
CA GLY A 48 19.62 32.36 -12.29
C GLY A 48 20.58 33.49 -11.90
N LEU A 49 21.20 34.13 -12.91
CA LEU A 49 22.19 35.21 -12.73
C LEU A 49 21.64 36.50 -12.06
N SER A 50 20.32 36.61 -11.88
CA SER A 50 19.63 37.74 -11.26
C SER A 50 18.88 37.32 -10.00
N LEU A 51 18.34 38.30 -9.26
CA LEU A 51 17.50 38.06 -8.07
C LEU A 51 16.39 37.02 -8.36
N PRO A 52 16.18 36.04 -7.44
CA PRO A 52 15.19 34.97 -7.59
C PRO A 52 13.78 35.52 -7.34
N THR A 53 13.26 36.25 -8.32
CA THR A 53 11.90 36.82 -8.31
C THR A 53 10.84 35.86 -8.83
N ARG A 54 11.21 34.60 -9.10
CA ARG A 54 10.39 33.61 -9.81
C ARG A 54 10.29 32.33 -9.01
N THR A 55 9.12 31.71 -9.06
CA THR A 55 8.84 30.46 -8.35
C THR A 55 8.00 29.57 -9.24
N LEU A 56 8.40 28.31 -9.39
CA LEU A 56 7.63 27.28 -10.08
C LEU A 56 6.93 26.40 -9.04
N VAL A 57 5.78 25.85 -9.41
CA VAL A 57 5.11 24.84 -8.60
C VAL A 57 5.69 23.48 -8.96
N THR A 58 6.18 22.75 -7.96
CA THR A 58 6.65 21.38 -8.13
C THR A 58 5.84 20.47 -7.22
N ALA A 59 5.44 19.31 -7.76
CA ALA A 59 4.84 18.24 -6.97
C ALA A 59 5.88 17.71 -5.98
N SER A 60 5.54 17.69 -4.70
CA SER A 60 6.29 16.94 -3.69
C SER A 60 6.01 15.45 -3.84
N THR A 61 6.91 14.60 -3.32
CA THR A 61 6.75 13.14 -3.33
C THR A 61 5.36 12.76 -2.84
N PRO A 62 4.56 12.04 -3.66
CA PRO A 62 3.24 11.58 -3.26
C PRO A 62 3.34 10.72 -2.00
N GLY A 63 2.55 11.05 -0.98
CA GLY A 63 2.41 10.24 0.22
C GLY A 63 1.12 9.43 0.19
N ALA A 64 0.97 8.51 1.15
CA ALA A 64 -0.30 7.86 1.44
C ALA A 64 -0.73 8.21 2.87
N ASP A 65 -2.01 8.44 3.08
CA ASP A 65 -2.57 8.62 4.41
C ASP A 65 -2.66 7.26 5.12
N MET A 66 -1.84 7.07 6.15
CA MET A 66 -1.77 5.85 6.95
C MET A 66 -2.73 5.85 8.15
N THR A 67 -3.52 6.92 8.34
CA THR A 67 -4.52 6.94 9.41
C THR A 67 -5.59 5.88 9.17
N PRO A 68 -5.89 5.00 10.15
CA PRO A 68 -6.85 3.93 9.99
C PRO A 68 -8.24 4.52 9.72
N GLY A 69 -8.90 3.99 8.70
CA GLY A 69 -10.27 4.34 8.39
C GLY A 69 -11.27 3.70 9.34
N LYS A 70 -12.55 3.89 9.04
CA LYS A 70 -13.63 3.20 9.76
C LYS A 70 -13.52 1.69 9.53
N MET A 71 -13.66 0.92 10.59
CA MET A 71 -13.81 -0.54 10.51
C MET A 71 -15.30 -0.90 10.44
N ASP A 72 -15.65 -1.69 9.44
CA ASP A 72 -16.97 -2.30 9.32
C ASP A 72 -16.83 -3.80 9.60
N TYR A 73 -17.61 -4.30 10.57
CA TYR A 73 -17.62 -5.71 10.91
C TYR A 73 -18.41 -6.48 9.86
N THR A 74 -17.80 -7.49 9.27
CA THR A 74 -18.49 -8.45 8.40
C THR A 74 -18.74 -9.73 9.18
N SER A 75 -19.78 -10.48 8.80
CA SER A 75 -20.07 -11.79 9.40
C SER A 75 -19.26 -12.92 8.75
N ARG A 76 -18.22 -12.60 7.98
CA ARG A 76 -17.42 -13.58 7.24
C ARG A 76 -16.11 -13.82 7.99
N PRO A 77 -15.77 -15.07 8.35
CA PRO A 77 -14.58 -15.37 9.14
C PRO A 77 -13.25 -15.08 8.42
N LEU A 78 -13.28 -14.99 7.08
CA LEU A 78 -12.11 -14.72 6.26
C LEU A 78 -11.91 -13.23 5.93
N ASP A 79 -12.75 -12.35 6.47
CA ASP A 79 -12.56 -10.91 6.34
C ASP A 79 -11.81 -10.39 7.58
N VAL A 80 -10.62 -9.83 7.35
CA VAL A 80 -9.71 -9.44 8.42
C VAL A 80 -9.42 -7.94 8.38
N ALA A 81 -9.46 -7.31 9.54
CA ALA A 81 -8.97 -5.94 9.72
C ALA A 81 -7.59 -5.99 10.37
N LEU A 82 -6.58 -5.46 9.67
CA LEU A 82 -5.22 -5.33 10.19
C LEU A 82 -5.11 -4.08 11.07
N GLN A 83 -4.27 -4.15 12.10
CA GLN A 83 -3.87 -2.96 12.86
C GLN A 83 -2.99 -2.01 12.04
N GLN A 84 -2.78 -0.78 12.55
CA GLN A 84 -2.19 0.35 11.82
C GLN A 84 -0.90 0.03 11.07
N ASP A 85 -0.09 -0.89 11.57
CA ASP A 85 1.23 -1.21 11.02
C ASP A 85 1.31 -2.60 10.36
N GLY A 86 0.22 -3.38 10.38
CA GLY A 86 0.16 -4.71 9.79
C GLY A 86 0.02 -4.68 8.26
N TRP A 87 0.58 -5.69 7.60
CA TRP A 87 0.45 -5.96 6.16
C TRP A 87 0.25 -7.45 5.94
N LEU A 88 -0.46 -7.82 4.88
CA LEU A 88 -0.53 -9.18 4.39
C LEU A 88 0.45 -9.35 3.23
N VAL A 89 1.16 -10.47 3.19
CA VAL A 89 2.08 -10.80 2.10
C VAL A 89 1.33 -11.69 1.10
N VAL A 90 1.43 -11.32 -0.17
CA VAL A 90 0.83 -12.06 -1.28
C VAL A 90 1.89 -12.35 -2.33
N GLN A 91 1.72 -13.42 -3.09
CA GLN A 91 2.59 -13.71 -4.22
C GLN A 91 2.05 -13.01 -5.47
N THR A 92 2.89 -12.18 -6.08
CA THR A 92 2.59 -11.52 -7.34
C THR A 92 2.72 -12.51 -8.52
N ALA A 93 2.23 -12.12 -9.70
CA ALA A 93 2.25 -12.99 -10.88
C ALA A 93 3.66 -13.35 -11.38
N ASP A 94 4.66 -12.51 -11.07
CA ASP A 94 6.09 -12.74 -11.32
C ASP A 94 6.76 -13.61 -10.24
N GLY A 95 6.01 -14.03 -9.22
CA GLY A 95 6.48 -14.89 -8.14
C GLY A 95 7.17 -14.16 -6.99
N SER A 96 7.24 -12.82 -7.04
CA SER A 96 7.80 -11.99 -5.97
C SER A 96 6.79 -11.71 -4.86
N GLU A 97 7.27 -11.15 -3.75
CA GLU A 97 6.42 -10.79 -2.61
C GLU A 97 5.78 -9.42 -2.82
N GLY A 98 4.45 -9.39 -2.83
CA GLY A 98 3.63 -8.21 -2.75
C GLY A 98 3.07 -8.01 -1.34
N TYR A 99 2.71 -6.77 -1.01
CA TYR A 99 2.15 -6.40 0.28
C TYR A 99 0.78 -5.75 0.10
N THR A 100 -0.21 -6.17 0.89
CA THR A 100 -1.59 -5.66 0.81
C THR A 100 -2.19 -5.43 2.19
N ARG A 101 -3.15 -4.52 2.26
CA ARG A 101 -4.02 -4.32 3.44
C ARG A 101 -5.45 -4.77 3.20
N ASN A 102 -5.73 -5.30 2.02
CA ASN A 102 -7.02 -5.89 1.74
C ASN A 102 -7.11 -7.22 2.47
N GLY A 103 -7.95 -7.29 3.49
CA GLY A 103 -8.19 -8.50 4.27
C GLY A 103 -9.37 -9.33 3.79
N SER A 104 -9.89 -9.12 2.58
CA SER A 104 -10.92 -9.98 1.99
C SER A 104 -10.29 -11.25 1.43
N ILE A 105 -10.06 -12.23 2.30
CA ILE A 105 -9.42 -13.50 1.94
C ILE A 105 -10.47 -14.48 1.41
N GLN A 106 -10.07 -15.26 0.41
CA GLN A 106 -10.90 -16.30 -0.20
C GLN A 106 -10.10 -17.59 -0.32
N VAL A 107 -10.79 -18.73 -0.22
CA VAL A 107 -10.21 -20.04 -0.54
C VAL A 107 -10.50 -20.30 -2.01
N ASP A 108 -9.45 -20.56 -2.80
CA ASP A 108 -9.59 -20.91 -4.20
C ASP A 108 -9.97 -22.39 -4.40
N PRO A 109 -10.32 -22.83 -5.63
CA PRO A 109 -10.67 -24.23 -5.90
C PRO A 109 -9.53 -25.23 -5.66
N THR A 110 -8.29 -24.76 -5.51
CA THR A 110 -7.12 -25.59 -5.20
C THR A 110 -6.87 -25.68 -3.69
N GLY A 111 -7.72 -25.03 -2.87
CA GLY A 111 -7.58 -24.97 -1.43
C GLY A 111 -6.60 -23.90 -0.95
N GLN A 112 -6.12 -23.01 -1.80
CA GLN A 112 -5.17 -21.96 -1.41
C GLN A 112 -5.89 -20.68 -0.96
N LEU A 113 -5.32 -20.01 0.04
CA LEU A 113 -5.76 -18.68 0.43
C LEU A 113 -5.32 -17.67 -0.62
N THR A 114 -6.26 -16.86 -1.09
CA THR A 114 -6.02 -15.82 -2.08
C THR A 114 -6.66 -14.50 -1.68
N ILE A 115 -6.03 -13.40 -2.08
CA ILE A 115 -6.56 -12.03 -1.98
C ILE A 115 -6.51 -11.45 -3.38
N GLN A 116 -7.68 -11.10 -3.93
CA GLN A 116 -7.78 -10.61 -5.32
C GLN A 116 -7.12 -11.54 -6.36
N GLY A 117 -7.11 -12.86 -6.11
CA GLY A 117 -6.49 -13.86 -6.98
C GLY A 117 -4.99 -14.07 -6.77
N HIS A 118 -4.36 -13.35 -5.83
CA HIS A 118 -2.96 -13.55 -5.45
C HIS A 118 -2.86 -14.49 -4.25
N PRO A 119 -2.04 -15.56 -4.29
CA PRO A 119 -1.83 -16.45 -3.16
C PRO A 119 -1.31 -15.70 -1.93
N VAL A 120 -1.86 -15.97 -0.75
CA VAL A 120 -1.36 -15.43 0.52
C VAL A 120 -0.15 -16.24 0.94
N VAL A 121 0.94 -15.56 1.26
CA VAL A 121 2.22 -16.17 1.60
C VAL A 121 2.47 -16.06 3.10
N GLY A 122 2.80 -17.19 3.72
CA GLY A 122 3.29 -17.28 5.10
C GLY A 122 4.78 -17.64 5.15
N GLU A 123 5.29 -17.96 6.35
CA GLU A 123 6.72 -18.28 6.56
C GLU A 123 7.22 -19.49 5.74
N ALA A 124 6.32 -20.43 5.42
CA ALA A 124 6.63 -21.65 4.67
C ALA A 124 6.23 -21.59 3.18
N GLY A 125 5.81 -20.42 2.68
CA GLY A 125 5.29 -20.25 1.31
C GLY A 125 3.77 -20.04 1.25
N PRO A 126 3.14 -20.26 0.08
CA PRO A 126 1.69 -20.09 -0.09
C PRO A 126 0.88 -20.95 0.89
N ILE A 127 -0.13 -20.34 1.52
CA ILE A 127 -0.94 -21.01 2.55
C ILE A 127 -2.04 -21.83 1.86
N ALA A 128 -1.95 -23.14 1.99
CA ALA A 128 -3.00 -24.08 1.59
C ALA A 128 -3.83 -24.50 2.81
N VAL A 129 -5.15 -24.57 2.63
CA VAL A 129 -6.15 -24.94 3.62
C VAL A 129 -6.65 -26.35 3.28
N PRO A 130 -6.51 -27.32 4.20
CA PRO A 130 -7.10 -28.64 4.02
C PRO A 130 -8.63 -28.59 4.01
N GLU A 131 -9.27 -29.53 3.31
CA GLU A 131 -10.72 -29.62 3.28
C GLU A 131 -11.30 -29.84 4.69
N GLY A 132 -12.24 -28.97 5.09
CA GLY A 132 -12.90 -29.05 6.39
C GLY A 132 -12.12 -28.42 7.56
N ALA A 133 -10.99 -27.75 7.31
CA ALA A 133 -10.26 -27.01 8.32
C ALA A 133 -11.00 -25.71 8.72
N GLU A 134 -10.99 -25.39 10.01
CA GLU A 134 -11.45 -24.10 10.50
C GLU A 134 -10.30 -23.08 10.43
N ILE A 135 -10.53 -21.96 9.77
CA ILE A 135 -9.53 -20.90 9.58
C ILE A 135 -9.83 -19.79 10.57
N THR A 136 -8.85 -19.46 11.41
CA THR A 136 -8.89 -18.32 12.31
C THR A 136 -7.76 -17.38 11.98
N ILE A 137 -8.05 -16.07 11.98
CA ILE A 137 -7.05 -15.05 11.72
C ILE A 137 -7.06 -14.08 12.90
N ALA A 138 -5.91 -13.97 13.57
CA ALA A 138 -5.73 -13.10 14.71
C ALA A 138 -5.51 -11.63 14.27
N ALA A 139 -5.72 -10.70 15.20
CA ALA A 139 -5.60 -9.25 14.95
C ALA A 139 -4.17 -8.79 14.60
N ASP A 140 -3.17 -9.62 14.88
CA ASP A 140 -1.77 -9.41 14.52
C ASP A 140 -1.42 -9.89 13.09
N GLY A 141 -2.42 -10.41 12.35
CA GLY A 141 -2.24 -10.96 11.01
C GLY A 141 -1.84 -12.43 10.98
N THR A 142 -1.71 -13.09 12.13
CA THR A 142 -1.43 -14.52 12.20
C THR A 142 -2.63 -15.31 11.67
N ILE A 143 -2.42 -16.03 10.57
CA ILE A 143 -3.40 -16.98 10.02
C ILE A 143 -3.14 -18.35 10.64
N SER A 144 -4.18 -19.03 11.11
CA SER A 144 -4.13 -20.39 11.64
C SER A 144 -5.23 -21.24 11.01
N ALA A 145 -4.86 -22.41 10.49
CA ALA A 145 -5.81 -23.41 10.01
C ALA A 145 -5.80 -24.60 10.97
N LEU A 146 -6.96 -24.97 11.48
CA LEU A 146 -7.13 -26.10 12.39
C LEU A 146 -7.90 -27.22 11.68
N ASN A 147 -7.25 -28.37 11.46
CA ASN A 147 -7.97 -29.56 11.06
C ASN A 147 -8.77 -30.12 12.25
N PRO A 148 -9.89 -30.82 12.02
CA PRO A 148 -10.57 -31.57 13.07
C PRO A 148 -9.64 -32.64 13.67
N GLY A 149 -8.94 -32.31 14.76
CA GLY A 149 -8.09 -33.23 15.53
C GLY A 149 -6.57 -32.98 15.56
N ASP A 150 -6.04 -31.97 14.86
CA ASP A 150 -4.59 -31.64 14.88
C ASP A 150 -4.28 -30.33 15.66
N PRO A 151 -3.08 -30.18 16.26
CA PRO A 151 -2.66 -28.91 16.84
C PRO A 151 -2.35 -27.85 15.75
N ALA A 152 -2.70 -26.58 16.04
CA ALA A 152 -2.63 -25.42 15.16
C ALA A 152 -1.24 -25.15 14.58
N ASN A 153 -0.87 -25.81 13.48
CA ASN A 153 0.45 -25.68 12.88
C ASN A 153 0.38 -24.87 11.58
N THR A 154 0.56 -23.56 11.72
CA THR A 154 1.45 -22.69 10.90
C THR A 154 0.98 -21.25 11.15
N VAL A 155 1.39 -20.73 12.30
CA VAL A 155 1.33 -19.30 12.62
C VAL A 155 2.29 -18.62 11.66
N ALA A 156 1.79 -17.94 10.64
CA ALA A 156 2.60 -17.03 9.85
C ALA A 156 2.46 -15.62 10.43
N PRO A 157 3.44 -15.10 11.18
CA PRO A 157 3.49 -13.68 11.51
C PRO A 157 3.76 -12.89 10.23
N VAL A 158 2.73 -12.25 9.70
CA VAL A 158 2.82 -11.56 8.42
C VAL A 158 3.38 -10.14 8.61
N GLY A 159 4.70 -10.04 8.45
CA GLY A 159 5.37 -8.80 8.05
C GLY A 159 5.80 -7.86 9.18
N ARG A 160 7.12 -7.77 9.36
CA ARG A 160 7.80 -6.60 9.96
C ARG A 160 8.13 -5.63 8.83
N ARG A 161 7.85 -4.34 9.07
CA ARG A 161 8.23 -3.15 8.27
C ARG A 161 9.43 -3.41 7.33
N PRO A 162 9.31 -3.28 6.00
CA PRO A 162 10.49 -2.97 5.21
C PRO A 162 10.93 -1.57 5.62
N GLU A 163 12.12 -1.47 6.22
CA GLU A 163 12.75 -0.17 6.36
C GLU A 163 12.80 0.47 4.99
N ALA A 164 12.20 1.67 4.88
CA ALA A 164 12.38 2.50 3.72
C ALA A 164 13.89 2.62 3.52
N GLY A 165 14.40 1.98 2.46
CA GLY A 165 15.82 1.93 2.18
C GLY A 165 16.39 3.34 2.30
N GLU A 166 17.31 3.50 3.23
CA GLU A 166 18.12 4.70 3.35
C GLU A 166 18.66 5.01 1.95
N SER A 167 18.33 6.20 1.45
CA SER A 167 19.01 6.72 0.27
C SER A 167 20.48 6.76 0.61
N HIS A 168 21.27 5.80 0.12
CA HIS A 168 22.71 5.81 0.21
C HIS A 168 23.19 7.00 -0.64
N GLY A 169 23.23 8.17 -0.01
CA GLY A 169 23.88 9.35 -0.52
C GLY A 169 25.36 9.08 -0.58
N GLN A 170 25.82 8.50 -1.70
CA GLN A 170 27.23 8.50 -2.06
C GLN A 170 27.65 9.94 -2.32
N ARG A 171 28.06 10.62 -1.24
CA ARG A 171 28.97 11.76 -1.31
C ARG A 171 30.27 11.25 -1.92
N SER A 172 30.46 11.49 -3.22
CA SER A 172 31.80 11.45 -3.80
C SER A 172 32.64 12.57 -3.18
N PRO A 173 33.83 12.29 -2.64
CA PRO A 173 34.77 13.34 -2.28
C PRO A 173 35.39 13.92 -3.55
N ALA A 174 35.41 15.24 -3.64
CA ALA A 174 36.13 15.99 -4.65
C ALA A 174 37.63 15.64 -4.62
N ARG A 175 38.22 15.55 -5.81
CA ARG A 175 39.62 15.85 -6.07
C ARG A 175 39.68 16.97 -7.09
#